data_AF-N4TSZ6-F1
#
_entry.id   AF-N4TSZ6-F1
#
_cell.length_a   1.000
_cell.length_b   1.000
_cell.length_c   1.000
_cell.angle_alpha   90.00
_cell.angle_beta   90.00
_cell.angle_gamma   90.00
#
_symmetry.space_group_name_H-M   'P 1'
#
loop_
_entity.id
_entity.type
_entity.pdbx_description
1 polymer ?
#
loop_
_entity_poly.entity_id
_entity_poly.type
_entity_poly.pdbx_seq_one_letter_code
_entity_poly.pdbx_strand_id
1 'polypeptide(L)'
;MEHNGHDKLNGVLRGFLGDSFTLDGKEGGLNMEKLHEAIKKEKPIMNILLMGATGVGKSSLINALFGKEVAKAGVGKSITQHLEKYVDEEKGLILWDTKGIEDKGYENTLESIKKEMEDSFKTLNEKEAIDVAYLCVKETSGRIQERESY
;
A
#
# COMPACT_ATOMS: atom_id res chain seq x y z
N MET A 1 -30.47 -12.34 16.52
CA MET A 1 -29.20 -13.07 16.65
C MET A 1 -28.12 -12.28 15.91
N GLU A 2 -27.58 -11.21 16.51
CA GLU A 2 -26.60 -10.31 15.82
C GLU A 2 -25.40 -9.90 16.71
N HIS A 3 -25.23 -10.50 17.89
CA HIS A 3 -24.21 -10.06 18.86
C HIS A 3 -22.80 -10.69 18.71
N ASN A 4 -22.59 -11.67 17.83
CA ASN A 4 -21.32 -12.42 17.78
C ASN A 4 -20.18 -11.76 16.98
N GLY A 5 -20.48 -10.78 16.11
CA GLY A 5 -19.47 -10.15 15.24
C GLY A 5 -18.62 -9.09 15.95
N HIS A 6 -19.27 -8.25 16.76
CA HIS A 6 -18.63 -7.13 17.45
C HIS A 6 -17.65 -7.58 18.53
N ASP A 7 -18.00 -8.61 19.33
CA ASP A 7 -17.12 -9.13 20.38
C ASP A 7 -15.87 -9.79 19.80
N LYS A 8 -15.98 -10.42 18.63
CA LYS A 8 -14.87 -11.07 17.94
C LYS A 8 -13.90 -10.03 17.34
N LEU A 9 -14.42 -8.98 16.71
CA LEU A 9 -13.61 -7.87 16.19
C LEU A 9 -12.90 -7.12 17.33
N ASN A 10 -13.59 -6.87 18.44
CA ASN A 10 -13.00 -6.25 19.63
C ASN A 10 -11.89 -7.13 20.25
N GLY A 11 -12.07 -8.45 20.27
CA GLY A 11 -11.05 -9.40 20.74
C GLY A 11 -9.80 -9.41 19.85
N VAL A 12 -9.97 -9.40 18.52
CA VAL A 12 -8.86 -9.32 17.56
C VAL A 12 -8.13 -7.98 17.67
N LEU A 13 -8.87 -6.88 17.73
CA LEU A 13 -8.28 -5.54 17.88
C LEU A 13 -7.55 -5.38 19.22
N ARG A 14 -8.09 -5.91 20.34
CA ARG A 14 -7.35 -5.93 21.61
C ARG A 14 -6.12 -6.83 21.57
N GLY A 15 -6.18 -7.96 20.85
CA GLY A 15 -5.03 -8.84 20.66
C GLY A 15 -3.89 -8.17 19.88
N PHE A 16 -4.25 -7.45 18.82
CA PHE A 16 -3.28 -6.77 17.94
C PHE A 16 -2.81 -5.42 18.49
N LEU A 17 -3.73 -4.57 18.97
CA LEU A 17 -3.45 -3.22 19.45
C LEU A 17 -3.11 -3.16 20.94
N GLY A 18 -3.31 -4.25 21.69
CA GLY A 18 -3.06 -4.29 23.12
C GLY A 18 -3.84 -3.23 23.89
N ASP A 19 -3.13 -2.46 24.71
CA ASP A 19 -3.64 -1.33 25.48
C ASP A 19 -3.50 0.03 24.76
N SER A 20 -3.19 0.02 23.45
CA SER A 20 -3.13 1.23 22.61
C SER A 20 -4.49 1.89 22.39
N PHE A 21 -5.58 1.17 22.69
CA PHE A 21 -6.95 1.63 22.61
C PHE A 21 -7.64 1.45 23.97
N THR A 22 -8.07 2.54 24.59
CA THR A 22 -8.96 2.49 25.77
C THR A 22 -10.42 2.53 25.31
N LEU A 23 -11.12 1.40 25.49
CA LEU A 23 -12.56 1.24 25.22
C LEU A 23 -13.36 1.26 26.53
N ASP A 24 -13.08 2.19 27.44
CA ASP A 24 -13.74 2.28 28.74
C ASP A 24 -14.94 3.25 28.76
N GLY A 25 -15.28 3.83 27.61
CA GLY A 25 -16.49 4.63 27.39
C GLY A 25 -16.49 6.00 28.06
N LYS A 26 -15.37 6.44 28.64
CA LYS A 26 -15.26 7.73 29.34
C LYS A 26 -14.55 8.79 28.51
N GLU A 27 -13.45 8.45 27.85
CA GLU A 27 -12.78 9.21 26.78
C GLU A 27 -11.95 8.21 25.97
N GLY A 28 -12.49 7.70 24.86
CA GLY A 28 -11.82 6.72 24.01
C GLY A 28 -10.73 7.38 23.16
N GLY A 29 -9.49 7.31 23.63
CA GLY A 29 -8.33 7.85 22.92
C GLY A 29 -7.46 6.75 22.34
N LEU A 30 -7.01 6.93 21.09
CA LEU A 30 -5.95 6.13 20.51
C LEU A 30 -4.60 6.68 20.99
N ASN A 31 -3.84 5.86 21.73
CA ASN A 31 -2.46 6.23 22.10
C ASN A 31 -1.53 5.93 20.91
N MET A 32 -1.12 6.98 20.19
CA MET A 32 -0.32 6.86 18.98
C MET A 32 1.07 6.27 19.22
N GLU A 33 1.69 6.54 20.37
CA GLU A 33 3.01 5.98 20.70
C GLU A 33 2.91 4.47 20.93
N LYS A 34 1.94 4.02 21.73
CA LYS A 34 1.71 2.59 21.97
C LYS A 34 1.29 1.86 20.69
N LEU A 35 0.44 2.49 19.89
CA LEU A 35 0.04 1.96 18.58
C LEU A 35 1.25 1.74 17.68
N HIS A 36 2.12 2.75 17.60
CA HIS A 36 3.32 2.68 16.80
C HIS A 36 4.26 1.55 17.28
N GLU A 37 4.47 1.43 18.60
CA GLU A 37 5.27 0.34 19.18
C GLU A 37 4.66 -1.05 18.90
N ALA A 38 3.34 -1.19 19.04
CA ALA A 38 2.64 -2.45 18.76
C ALA A 38 2.77 -2.84 17.27
N ILE A 39 2.52 -1.88 16.36
CA ILE A 39 2.68 -2.10 14.91
C ILE A 39 4.13 -2.44 14.57
N LYS A 40 5.10 -1.70 15.10
CA LYS A 40 6.52 -1.94 14.82
C LYS A 40 7.01 -3.30 15.34
N LYS A 41 6.46 -3.77 16.46
CA LYS A 41 6.75 -5.10 17.00
C LYS A 41 6.17 -6.21 16.12
N GLU A 42 4.91 -6.09 15.73
CA GLU A 42 4.20 -7.12 14.97
C GLU A 42 4.63 -7.13 13.49
N LYS A 43 4.80 -5.95 12.92
CA LYS A 43 5.18 -5.73 11.52
C LYS A 43 6.25 -4.63 11.42
N PRO A 44 7.53 -5.00 11.62
CA PRO A 44 8.64 -4.03 11.62
C PRO A 44 8.90 -3.38 10.26
N ILE A 45 8.47 -4.04 9.17
CA ILE A 45 8.56 -3.50 7.81
C ILE A 45 7.21 -3.72 7.13
N MET A 46 6.61 -2.62 6.65
CA MET A 46 5.39 -2.63 5.86
C MET A 46 5.73 -2.60 4.36
N ASN A 47 5.28 -3.60 3.60
CA ASN A 47 5.48 -3.71 2.16
C ASN A 47 4.20 -3.31 1.43
N ILE A 48 4.26 -2.19 0.71
CA ILE A 48 3.12 -1.63 -0.01
C ILE A 48 3.41 -1.65 -1.50
N LEU A 49 2.48 -2.23 -2.26
CA LEU A 49 2.49 -2.22 -3.72
C LEU A 49 1.65 -1.06 -4.26
N LEU A 50 2.21 -0.24 -5.13
CA LEU A 50 1.51 0.85 -5.80
C LEU A 50 1.17 0.46 -7.24
N MET A 51 -0.12 0.38 -7.54
CA MET A 51 -0.67 0.10 -8.87
C MET A 51 -1.51 1.27 -9.37
N GLY A 52 -1.68 1.37 -10.69
CA GLY A 52 -2.53 2.38 -11.31
C GLY A 52 -2.02 2.86 -12.65
N ALA A 53 -2.85 3.63 -13.34
CA ALA A 53 -2.56 4.09 -14.69
C ALA A 53 -1.31 5.00 -14.77
N THR A 54 -0.77 5.18 -15.98
CA THR A 54 0.29 6.17 -16.20
C THR A 54 -0.18 7.58 -15.81
N GLY A 55 0.67 8.31 -15.08
CA GLY A 55 0.40 9.70 -14.71
C GLY A 55 -0.61 9.91 -13.57
N VAL A 56 -1.02 8.86 -12.85
CA VAL A 56 -1.91 8.98 -11.66
C VAL A 56 -1.20 9.49 -10.40
N GLY A 57 0.13 9.55 -10.39
CA GLY A 57 0.93 10.12 -9.29
C GLY A 57 1.61 9.11 -8.35
N LYS A 58 1.79 7.84 -8.75
CA LYS A 58 2.45 6.82 -7.91
C LYS A 58 3.84 7.24 -7.42
N SER A 59 4.74 7.62 -8.33
CA SER A 59 6.10 8.07 -7.98
C SER A 59 6.10 9.39 -7.19
N SER A 60 5.11 10.25 -7.40
CA SER A 60 4.91 11.46 -6.57
C SER A 60 4.50 11.10 -5.14
N LEU A 61 3.63 10.09 -4.96
CA LEU A 61 3.25 9.58 -3.65
C LEU A 61 4.45 8.99 -2.91
N ILE A 62 5.33 8.27 -3.61
CA ILE A 62 6.59 7.76 -3.03
C ILE A 62 7.43 8.93 -2.49
N ASN A 63 7.68 9.95 -3.30
CA ASN A 63 8.47 11.11 -2.88
C ASN A 63 7.85 11.84 -1.69
N ALA A 64 6.51 11.95 -1.66
CA ALA A 64 5.79 12.56 -0.53
C ALA A 64 5.95 11.74 0.76
N LEU A 65 5.82 10.41 0.69
CA LEU A 65 6.00 9.52 1.84
C LEU A 65 7.46 9.48 2.32
N PHE A 66 8.43 9.55 1.41
CA PHE A 66 9.86 9.60 1.73
C PHE A 66 10.29 10.98 2.24
N GLY A 67 9.57 12.05 1.90
CA GLY A 67 9.92 13.43 2.22
C GLY A 67 11.10 13.97 1.41
N LYS A 68 11.48 13.27 0.34
CA LYS A 68 12.60 13.59 -0.57
C LYS A 68 12.37 12.96 -1.93
N GLU A 69 13.04 13.48 -2.95
CA GLU A 69 12.97 12.95 -4.31
C GLU A 69 13.82 11.68 -4.41
N VAL A 70 13.17 10.51 -4.44
CA VAL A 70 13.80 9.20 -4.64
C VAL A 70 13.32 8.52 -5.90
N ALA A 71 12.06 8.76 -6.31
CA ALA A 71 11.46 8.22 -7.51
C ALA A 71 11.34 9.31 -8.57
N LYS A 72 11.65 8.98 -9.83
CA LYS A 72 11.52 9.92 -10.95
C LYS A 72 10.05 10.15 -11.27
N ALA A 73 9.53 11.31 -10.90
CA ALA A 73 8.17 11.73 -11.23
C ALA A 73 8.15 12.69 -12.44
N GLY A 74 7.07 12.66 -13.22
CA GLY A 74 6.90 13.55 -14.37
C GLY A 74 5.57 13.36 -15.08
N VAL A 75 5.32 14.18 -16.10
CA VAL A 75 4.03 14.28 -16.78
C VAL A 75 4.06 13.61 -18.16
N GLY A 76 2.99 12.92 -18.52
CA GLY A 76 2.72 12.47 -19.88
C GLY A 76 3.02 10.99 -20.13
N LYS A 77 4.29 10.60 -20.22
CA LYS A 77 4.69 9.21 -20.53
C LYS A 77 5.00 8.43 -19.25
N SER A 78 4.81 7.11 -19.27
CA SER A 78 5.31 6.25 -18.19
C SER A 78 6.81 6.47 -18.06
N ILE A 79 7.26 6.90 -16.89
CA ILE A 79 8.69 7.06 -16.59
C ILE A 79 9.22 5.74 -16.01
N THR A 80 8.56 5.22 -14.98
CA THR A 80 8.75 3.86 -14.46
C THR A 80 8.45 2.84 -15.56
N GLN A 81 9.45 2.02 -15.91
CA GLN A 81 9.33 1.00 -16.97
C GLN A 81 9.20 -0.43 -16.44
N HIS A 82 9.57 -0.63 -15.17
CA HIS A 82 9.74 -1.91 -14.49
C HIS A 82 9.26 -1.76 -13.04
N LEU A 83 9.08 -2.88 -12.35
CA LEU A 83 8.79 -2.90 -10.93
C LEU A 83 10.01 -2.38 -10.16
N GLU A 84 9.85 -1.28 -9.42
CA GLU A 84 10.93 -0.65 -8.68
C GLU A 84 10.67 -0.72 -7.17
N LYS A 85 11.70 -1.07 -6.39
CA LYS A 85 11.66 -1.18 -4.93
C LYS A 85 12.30 0.05 -4.28
N TYR A 86 11.57 0.69 -3.38
CA TYR A 86 12.03 1.83 -2.58
C TYR A 86 11.95 1.47 -1.10
N VAL A 87 13.04 1.67 -0.35
CA VAL A 87 13.14 1.28 1.07
C VAL A 87 13.42 2.50 1.94
N ASP A 88 12.58 2.73 2.94
CA ASP A 88 12.78 3.69 4.03
C ASP A 88 12.90 2.90 5.34
N GLU A 89 14.14 2.56 5.71
CA GLU A 89 14.42 1.77 6.92
C GLU A 89 14.04 2.51 8.22
N GLU A 90 14.13 3.84 8.22
CA GLU A 90 13.78 4.67 9.37
C GLU A 90 12.29 4.59 9.66
N LYS A 91 11.46 4.61 8.60
CA LYS A 91 10.01 4.46 8.70
C LYS A 91 9.52 3.02 8.66
N GLY A 92 10.41 2.04 8.46
CA GLY A 92 10.04 0.63 8.30
C GLY A 92 9.12 0.42 7.09
N LEU A 93 9.40 1.07 5.96
CA LEU A 93 8.52 1.07 4.78
C LEU A 93 9.25 0.56 3.54
N ILE A 94 8.59 -0.32 2.79
CA ILE A 94 8.98 -0.70 1.43
C ILE A 94 7.82 -0.33 0.50
N LEU A 95 8.10 0.50 -0.50
CA LEU A 95 7.16 0.83 -1.57
C LEU A 95 7.62 0.17 -2.87
N TRP A 96 6.72 -0.56 -3.52
CA TRP A 96 6.93 -1.14 -4.83
C TRP A 96 6.15 -0.32 -5.87
N ASP A 97 6.85 0.41 -6.74
CA ASP A 97 6.24 1.18 -7.84
C ASP A 97 6.11 0.28 -9.07
N THR A 98 4.90 0.08 -9.58
CA THR A 98 4.72 -0.62 -10.86
C THR A 98 4.83 0.34 -12.03
N LYS A 99 5.17 -0.21 -13.20
CA LYS A 99 4.89 0.45 -14.47
C LYS A 99 3.42 0.94 -14.49
N GLY A 100 3.20 2.14 -15.04
CA GLY A 100 1.85 2.66 -15.26
C GLY A 100 1.09 1.83 -16.28
N ILE A 101 -0.18 1.55 -15.99
CA ILE A 101 -1.06 0.86 -16.93
C ILE A 101 -1.56 1.86 -17.97
N GLU A 102 -1.36 1.57 -19.25
CA GLU A 102 -1.79 2.41 -20.37
C GLU A 102 -2.91 1.71 -21.17
N ASP A 103 -3.82 2.48 -21.77
CA ASP A 103 -4.94 1.92 -22.54
C ASP A 103 -4.47 1.20 -23.82
N LYS A 104 -3.36 1.66 -24.41
CA LYS A 104 -2.74 0.98 -25.55
C LYS A 104 -1.91 -0.19 -25.04
N GLY A 105 -2.33 -1.41 -25.37
CA GLY A 105 -1.63 -2.62 -24.92
C GLY A 105 -1.87 -2.93 -23.44
N TYR A 106 -3.08 -2.65 -22.95
CA TYR A 106 -3.51 -2.92 -21.58
C TYR A 106 -3.23 -4.36 -21.13
N GLU A 107 -3.70 -5.35 -21.90
CA GLU A 107 -3.51 -6.77 -21.57
C GLU A 107 -2.02 -7.15 -21.49
N ASN A 108 -1.23 -6.76 -22.50
CA ASN A 108 0.21 -7.00 -22.52
C ASN A 108 0.93 -6.33 -21.33
N THR A 109 0.50 -5.13 -20.96
CA THR A 109 1.07 -4.39 -19.83
C THR A 109 0.74 -5.08 -18.51
N LEU A 110 -0.50 -5.54 -18.34
CA LEU A 110 -0.91 -6.32 -17.18
C LEU A 110 -0.17 -7.65 -17.07
N GLU A 111 -0.04 -8.40 -18.17
CA GLU A 111 0.71 -9.67 -18.17
C GLU A 111 2.18 -9.45 -17.81
N SER A 112 2.81 -8.41 -18.37
CA SER A 112 4.18 -8.04 -18.03
C SER A 112 4.33 -7.71 -16.55
N ILE A 113 3.41 -6.90 -16.00
CA ILE A 113 3.43 -6.52 -14.58
C ILE A 113 3.22 -7.75 -13.69
N LYS A 114 2.26 -8.61 -14.02
CA LYS A 114 2.00 -9.86 -13.29
C LYS A 114 3.24 -10.75 -13.25
N LYS A 115 3.87 -10.97 -14.41
CA LYS A 115 5.08 -11.78 -14.50
C LYS A 115 6.22 -11.19 -13.67
N GLU A 116 6.41 -9.87 -13.75
CA GLU A 116 7.46 -9.19 -13.01
C GLU A 116 7.23 -9.24 -11.49
N MET A 117 5.97 -9.15 -11.04
CA MET A 117 5.59 -9.37 -9.64
C MET A 117 5.85 -10.81 -9.22
N GLU A 118 5.41 -11.80 -10.00
CA GLU A 118 5.65 -13.20 -9.70
C GLU A 118 7.15 -13.50 -9.57
N ASP A 119 7.96 -13.01 -10.50
CA ASP A 119 9.40 -13.23 -10.50
C ASP A 119 10.09 -12.50 -9.33
N SER A 120 9.64 -11.29 -8.98
CA SER A 120 10.19 -10.51 -7.85
C SER A 120 9.76 -11.04 -6.49
N PHE A 121 8.54 -11.59 -6.39
CA PHE A 121 7.96 -12.01 -5.10
C PHE A 121 8.21 -13.47 -4.76
N LYS A 122 8.56 -14.33 -5.74
CA LYS A 122 8.95 -15.73 -5.50
C LYS A 122 10.09 -15.90 -4.50
N THR A 123 10.95 -14.89 -4.38
CA THR A 123 12.15 -14.93 -3.53
C THR A 123 11.94 -14.27 -2.17
N LEU A 124 10.79 -13.63 -1.95
CA LEU A 124 10.48 -12.93 -0.70
C LEU A 124 10.04 -13.95 0.37
N ASN A 125 10.54 -13.78 1.59
CA ASN A 125 10.06 -14.56 2.73
C ASN A 125 8.73 -13.96 3.28
N GLU A 126 8.03 -14.68 4.16
CA GLU A 126 6.74 -14.24 4.72
C GLU A 126 6.76 -12.83 5.34
N LYS A 127 7.91 -12.38 5.87
CA LYS A 127 8.04 -11.04 6.46
C LYS A 127 8.19 -9.93 5.42
N GLU A 128 8.59 -10.29 4.19
CA GLU A 128 8.81 -9.41 3.05
C GLU A 128 7.66 -9.45 2.03
N ALA A 129 6.67 -10.33 2.23
CA ALA A 129 5.49 -10.39 1.40
C ALA A 129 4.75 -9.04 1.34
N ILE A 130 4.08 -8.78 0.22
CA ILE A 130 3.23 -7.58 0.08
C ILE A 130 2.09 -7.65 1.10
N ASP A 131 2.00 -6.61 1.92
CA ASP A 131 1.00 -6.51 2.99
C ASP A 131 -0.24 -5.75 2.51
N VAL A 132 -0.02 -4.74 1.67
CA VAL A 132 -1.06 -3.84 1.18
C VAL A 132 -0.82 -3.52 -0.29
N ALA A 133 -1.89 -3.48 -1.08
CA ALA A 133 -1.87 -2.94 -2.43
C ALA A 133 -2.70 -1.67 -2.50
N TYR A 134 -2.10 -0.57 -2.95
CA TYR A 134 -2.79 0.68 -3.26
C TYR A 134 -3.04 0.78 -4.76
N LEU A 135 -4.32 0.89 -5.11
CA LEU A 135 -4.72 1.31 -6.44
C LEU A 135 -4.82 2.85 -6.47
N CYS A 136 -3.87 3.49 -7.13
CA CYS A 136 -3.86 4.93 -7.36
C CYS A 136 -4.76 5.28 -8.56
N VAL A 137 -5.81 6.05 -8.29
CA VAL A 137 -6.76 6.55 -9.30
C VAL A 137 -6.72 8.08 -9.30
N LYS A 138 -6.79 8.70 -10.48
CA LYS A 138 -6.76 10.16 -10.61
C LYS A 138 -8.17 10.73 -10.42
N GLU A 139 -8.34 11.65 -9.47
CA GLU A 139 -9.65 12.26 -9.14
C GLU A 139 -10.36 12.93 -10.33
N THR A 140 -9.62 13.60 -11.23
CA THR A 140 -10.23 14.39 -12.31
C THR A 140 -10.70 13.55 -13.51
N SER A 141 -10.64 12.21 -13.47
CA SER A 141 -11.30 11.40 -14.50
C SER A 141 -12.81 11.42 -14.24
N GLY A 142 -13.53 12.34 -14.87
CA GLY A 142 -15.01 12.39 -14.81
C GLY A 142 -15.73 11.15 -15.40
N ARG A 143 -15.01 10.05 -15.62
CA ARG A 143 -15.46 8.75 -16.13
C ARG A 143 -14.59 7.67 -15.47
N ILE A 144 -15.24 6.72 -14.80
CA ILE A 144 -14.62 5.44 -14.41
C ILE A 144 -14.22 4.75 -15.72
N GLN A 145 -12.93 4.48 -15.88
CA GLN A 145 -12.47 3.74 -17.05
C GLN A 145 -12.68 2.24 -16.82
N GLU A 146 -12.83 1.45 -17.89
CA GLU A 146 -13.08 0.00 -17.79
C GLU A 146 -12.00 -0.73 -16.98
N ARG A 147 -10.77 -0.20 -16.97
CA ARG A 147 -9.65 -0.67 -16.12
C ARG A 147 -9.80 -0.37 -14.61
N GLU A 148 -10.76 0.45 -14.23
CA GLU A 148 -11.03 0.93 -12.86
C GLU A 148 -12.34 0.32 -12.30
N SER A 149 -13.12 -0.37 -13.14
CA SER A 149 -14.29 -1.16 -12.73
C SER A 149 -13.85 -2.59 -12.36
N TYR A 150 -13.94 -2.91 -11.07
CA TYR A 150 -13.73 -4.27 -10.53
C TYR A 150 -14.98 -5.14 -10.68
#